data_AF-A0A956KY58-F1
#
_entry.id   AF-A0A956KY58-F1
#
_cell.length_a   1.000
_cell.length_b   1.000
_cell.length_c   1.000
_cell.angle_alpha   90.00
_cell.angle_beta   90.00
_cell.angle_gamma   90.00
#
_symmetry.space_group_name_H-M   'P 1'
#
loop_
_entity.id
_entity.type
_entity.pdbx_description
1 polymer ?
#
loop_
_entity_poly.entity_id
_entity_poly.type
_entity_poly.pdbx_seq_one_letter_code
_entity_poly.pdbx_strand_id
1 'polypeptide(L)'
;MLPLSLGSLDHYTLIVDDAAAVATFHEQVLGFEPLRVLKINAGSVPPGQYDMINHVLKIPDTDDQVLVITEGLSEDSIFSRYLRAYGPGVHHVAYEVDDIEAALAFMRSRGVKTTSSEVLRDPLTGLRQIFLDRVHGGYFIELIERTSAADSGTFVDENMAALAQTMTSYLEQDQGREEPPMPEVCIARPRAAVVGFMLDPFNLPAWTAHRTIRSIGGRVVEVRMSGDVALEISEHPGTPEIHFVWSRAGGEFRVRLAVEKALRSGETRVRALIPHLPPERAARTLGVIETELAVLKRLLEGEPEPATPQQRALLDAYHLEIYQRPGL
;
A
#
# COMPACT_ATOMS: atom_id res chain seq x y z
N MET A 1 -33.39 0.27 18.10
CA MET A 1 -33.14 -1.00 17.38
C MET A 1 -31.83 -1.57 17.86
N LEU A 2 -31.80 -2.88 18.11
CA LEU A 2 -30.59 -3.63 18.43
C LEU A 2 -29.65 -3.71 17.20
N PRO A 3 -28.35 -4.00 17.40
CA PRO A 3 -27.41 -4.25 16.30
C PRO A 3 -27.84 -5.46 15.46
N LEU A 4 -27.30 -5.57 14.24
CA LEU A 4 -27.41 -6.80 13.46
C LEU A 4 -26.76 -7.94 14.25
N SER A 5 -27.42 -9.08 14.34
CA SER A 5 -26.82 -10.30 14.89
C SER A 5 -25.92 -10.90 13.82
N LEU A 6 -24.63 -10.98 14.11
CA LEU A 6 -23.66 -11.69 13.27
C LEU A 6 -23.41 -13.08 13.85
N GLY A 7 -23.21 -14.06 12.99
CA GLY A 7 -22.71 -15.38 13.32
C GLY A 7 -21.19 -15.37 13.51
N SER A 8 -20.57 -16.52 13.23
CA SER A 8 -19.12 -16.69 13.32
C SER A 8 -18.40 -15.86 12.26
N LEU A 9 -17.12 -15.57 12.52
CA LEU A 9 -16.20 -15.24 11.44
C LEU A 9 -16.17 -16.43 10.48
N ASP A 10 -16.33 -16.17 9.19
CA ASP A 10 -16.23 -17.19 8.13
C ASP A 10 -14.83 -17.23 7.55
N HIS A 11 -14.39 -16.10 6.99
CA HIS A 11 -13.06 -15.94 6.44
C HIS A 11 -12.59 -14.49 6.48
N TYR A 12 -11.29 -14.30 6.24
CA TYR A 12 -10.76 -13.00 5.86
C TYR A 12 -9.82 -13.15 4.67
N THR A 13 -9.74 -12.10 3.88
CA THR A 13 -8.98 -12.09 2.62
C THR A 13 -7.87 -11.06 2.68
N LEU A 14 -6.65 -11.48 2.32
CA LEU A 14 -5.51 -10.61 2.10
C LEU A 14 -5.31 -10.37 0.61
N ILE A 15 -5.02 -9.14 0.22
CA ILE A 15 -4.46 -8.84 -1.11
C ILE A 15 -2.98 -8.50 -0.94
N VAL A 16 -2.12 -9.19 -1.68
CA VAL A 16 -0.66 -9.10 -1.56
C VAL A 16 0.00 -9.15 -2.94
N ASP A 17 1.29 -8.80 -2.97
CA ASP A 17 2.10 -8.80 -4.20
C ASP A 17 2.59 -10.20 -4.61
N ASP A 18 2.91 -11.05 -3.62
CA ASP A 18 3.36 -12.44 -3.81
C ASP A 18 2.54 -13.36 -2.88
N ALA A 19 1.46 -13.94 -3.41
CA ALA A 19 0.58 -14.80 -2.63
C ALA A 19 1.27 -16.10 -2.21
N ALA A 20 2.19 -16.62 -3.02
CA ALA A 20 2.91 -17.86 -2.72
C ALA A 20 3.86 -17.69 -1.54
N ALA A 21 4.62 -16.59 -1.49
CA ALA A 21 5.52 -16.28 -0.38
C ALA A 21 4.74 -16.06 0.92
N VAL A 22 3.63 -15.32 0.86
CA VAL A 22 2.77 -15.07 2.02
C VAL A 22 2.11 -16.36 2.49
N ALA A 23 1.62 -17.22 1.59
CA ALA A 23 1.05 -18.51 1.96
C ALA A 23 2.10 -19.43 2.61
N THR A 24 3.32 -19.47 2.06
CA THR A 24 4.44 -20.25 2.62
C THR A 24 4.75 -19.79 4.04
N PHE A 25 4.76 -18.50 4.31
CA PHE A 25 4.96 -17.97 5.66
C PHE A 25 3.84 -18.41 6.62
N HIS A 26 2.57 -18.31 6.21
CA HIS A 26 1.45 -18.72 7.04
C HIS A 26 1.48 -20.23 7.35
N GLU A 27 1.83 -21.05 6.36
CA GLU A 27 1.98 -22.49 6.53
C GLU A 27 3.16 -22.83 7.46
N GLN A 28 4.37 -22.40 7.09
CA GLN A 28 5.61 -22.88 7.71
C GLN A 28 5.93 -22.22 9.05
N VAL A 29 5.46 -20.99 9.26
CA VAL A 29 5.77 -20.20 10.46
C VAL A 29 4.57 -20.09 11.38
N LEU A 30 3.38 -19.87 10.83
CA LEU A 30 2.16 -19.64 11.63
C LEU A 30 1.30 -20.90 11.79
N GLY A 31 1.63 -22.01 11.11
CA GLY A 31 0.95 -23.29 11.26
C GLY A 31 -0.41 -23.41 10.58
N PHE A 32 -0.71 -22.55 9.61
CA PHE A 32 -1.94 -22.64 8.82
C PHE A 32 -1.90 -23.88 7.92
N GLU A 33 -3.03 -24.55 7.73
CA GLU A 33 -3.10 -25.74 6.88
C GLU A 33 -3.52 -25.33 5.45
N PRO A 34 -2.73 -25.66 4.40
CA PRO A 34 -3.12 -25.36 3.03
C PRO A 34 -4.29 -26.25 2.59
N LEU A 35 -5.38 -25.62 2.15
CA LEU A 35 -6.58 -26.33 1.71
C LEU A 35 -6.63 -26.43 0.18
N ARG A 36 -6.49 -25.30 -0.52
CA ARG A 36 -6.61 -25.25 -1.99
C ARG A 36 -5.95 -24.00 -2.58
N VAL A 37 -5.58 -24.10 -3.85
CA VAL A 37 -5.15 -22.97 -4.68
C VAL A 37 -6.09 -22.86 -5.86
N LEU A 38 -6.70 -21.69 -6.06
CA LEU A 38 -7.67 -21.43 -7.11
C LEU A 38 -7.12 -20.36 -8.05
N LYS A 39 -7.25 -20.58 -9.37
CA LYS A 39 -6.95 -19.57 -10.39
C LYS A 39 -8.24 -19.20 -11.06
N ILE A 40 -8.55 -17.91 -11.10
CA ILE A 40 -9.85 -17.40 -11.49
C ILE A 40 -9.67 -16.31 -12.54
N ASN A 41 -10.61 -16.25 -13.47
CA ASN A 41 -10.77 -15.15 -14.39
C ASN A 41 -11.91 -14.26 -13.90
N ALA A 42 -11.57 -13.13 -13.28
CA ALA A 42 -12.50 -12.13 -12.78
C ALA A 42 -13.02 -11.19 -13.89
N GLY A 43 -12.53 -11.34 -15.13
CA GLY A 43 -13.05 -10.66 -16.32
C GLY A 43 -12.10 -9.63 -16.94
N SER A 44 -10.85 -9.50 -16.44
CA SER A 44 -9.86 -8.57 -17.01
C SER A 44 -8.97 -9.19 -18.09
N VAL A 45 -9.07 -10.51 -18.32
CA VAL A 45 -8.28 -11.24 -19.34
C VAL A 45 -9.17 -12.14 -20.20
N PRO A 46 -8.73 -12.50 -21.44
CA PRO A 46 -9.52 -13.35 -22.33
C PRO A 46 -9.89 -14.72 -21.74
N PRO A 47 -10.98 -15.36 -22.20
CA PRO A 47 -11.35 -16.71 -21.79
C PRO A 47 -10.18 -17.70 -21.92
N GLY A 48 -9.99 -18.54 -20.90
CA GLY A 48 -8.88 -19.50 -20.81
C GLY A 48 -7.60 -18.95 -20.17
N GLN A 49 -7.57 -17.67 -19.80
CA GLN A 49 -6.53 -17.06 -18.95
C GLN A 49 -7.07 -16.76 -17.56
N TYR A 50 -6.17 -16.46 -16.62
CA TYR A 50 -6.50 -16.14 -15.23
C TYR A 50 -5.87 -14.80 -14.84
N ASP A 51 -6.59 -13.98 -14.11
CA ASP A 51 -6.17 -12.65 -13.62
C ASP A 51 -6.12 -12.57 -12.09
N MET A 52 -6.42 -13.68 -11.41
CA MET A 52 -6.36 -13.84 -9.97
C MET A 52 -5.87 -15.24 -9.59
N ILE A 53 -5.06 -15.31 -8.53
CA ILE A 53 -4.78 -16.55 -7.78
C ILE A 53 -5.15 -16.38 -6.31
N ASN A 54 -5.78 -17.40 -5.74
CA ASN A 54 -6.18 -17.46 -4.33
C ASN A 54 -5.56 -18.68 -3.65
N HIS A 55 -4.81 -18.47 -2.57
CA HIS A 55 -4.39 -19.53 -1.65
C HIS A 55 -5.34 -19.55 -0.46
N VAL A 56 -6.10 -20.62 -0.30
CA VAL A 56 -7.03 -20.80 0.80
C VAL A 56 -6.38 -21.68 1.85
N LEU A 57 -6.23 -21.15 3.06
CA LEU A 57 -5.59 -21.81 4.19
C LEU A 57 -6.56 -21.88 5.37
N LYS A 58 -6.59 -22.99 6.10
CA LYS A 58 -7.31 -23.13 7.36
C LYS A 58 -6.58 -22.39 8.48
N ILE A 59 -7.32 -21.65 9.28
CA ILE A 59 -6.77 -20.96 10.46
C ILE A 59 -6.49 -21.97 11.58
N PRO A 60 -5.33 -21.93 12.25
CA PRO A 60 -5.03 -22.80 13.38
C PRO A 60 -6.09 -22.71 14.50
N ASP A 61 -6.35 -23.85 15.16
CA ASP A 61 -7.31 -23.97 16.28
C ASP A 61 -8.73 -23.50 15.97
N THR A 62 -9.12 -23.54 14.69
CA THR A 62 -10.48 -23.28 14.25
C THR A 62 -11.09 -24.53 13.62
N ASP A 63 -12.41 -24.66 13.70
CA ASP A 63 -13.11 -25.75 13.03
C ASP A 63 -13.07 -25.54 11.52
N ASP A 64 -13.50 -24.35 11.10
CA ASP A 64 -13.99 -24.12 9.75
C ASP A 64 -13.45 -22.82 9.12
N GLN A 65 -12.85 -21.92 9.91
CA GLN A 65 -12.44 -20.60 9.42
C GLN A 65 -11.22 -20.64 8.51
N VAL A 66 -11.25 -19.81 7.47
CA VAL A 66 -10.17 -19.76 6.48
C VAL A 66 -9.60 -18.37 6.28
N LEU A 67 -8.33 -18.34 5.89
CA LEU A 67 -7.65 -17.20 5.30
C LEU A 67 -7.58 -17.41 3.79
N VAL A 68 -7.94 -16.39 3.01
CA VAL A 68 -7.75 -16.37 1.56
C VAL A 68 -6.66 -15.35 1.22
N ILE A 69 -5.56 -15.78 0.61
CA ILE A 69 -4.47 -14.89 0.18
C ILE A 69 -4.58 -14.73 -1.34
N THR A 70 -4.82 -13.50 -1.78
CA THR A 70 -5.12 -13.15 -3.16
C THR A 70 -3.98 -12.34 -3.78
N GLU A 71 -3.61 -12.71 -5.00
CA GLU A 71 -2.70 -11.96 -5.87
C GLU A 71 -3.36 -11.75 -7.24
N GLY A 72 -3.20 -10.55 -7.80
CA GLY A 72 -3.62 -10.24 -9.17
C GLY A 72 -2.55 -10.64 -10.18
N LEU A 73 -2.93 -11.38 -11.21
CA LEU A 73 -1.99 -11.95 -12.20
C LEU A 73 -1.80 -11.07 -13.45
N SER A 74 -2.46 -9.91 -13.51
CA SER A 74 -2.34 -8.92 -14.60
C SER A 74 -2.41 -7.51 -14.03
N GLU A 75 -1.86 -6.52 -14.74
CA GLU A 75 -1.91 -5.11 -14.31
C GLU A 75 -3.34 -4.56 -14.21
N ASP A 76 -4.22 -5.06 -15.09
CA ASP A 76 -5.63 -4.67 -15.20
C ASP A 76 -6.55 -5.41 -14.22
N SER A 77 -6.04 -6.46 -13.57
CA SER A 77 -6.77 -7.19 -12.54
C SER A 77 -7.26 -6.24 -11.45
N ILE A 78 -8.50 -6.43 -11.03
CA ILE A 78 -9.12 -5.64 -9.97
C ILE A 78 -8.32 -5.71 -8.67
N PHE A 79 -7.64 -6.83 -8.41
CA PHE A 79 -6.80 -7.05 -7.24
C PHE A 79 -5.47 -6.32 -7.35
N SER A 80 -4.85 -6.30 -8.52
CA SER A 80 -3.64 -5.49 -8.78
C SER A 80 -3.94 -3.99 -8.67
N ARG A 81 -5.10 -3.55 -9.18
CA ARG A 81 -5.57 -2.17 -9.01
C ARG A 81 -5.84 -1.84 -7.54
N TYR A 82 -6.46 -2.74 -6.80
CA TYR A 82 -6.69 -2.58 -5.36
C TYR A 82 -5.37 -2.48 -4.59
N LEU A 83 -4.41 -3.38 -4.86
CA LEU A 83 -3.08 -3.37 -4.25
C LEU A 83 -2.36 -2.05 -4.51
N ARG A 84 -2.44 -1.50 -5.73
CA ARG A 84 -1.89 -0.18 -6.06
C ARG A 84 -2.62 0.98 -5.41
N ALA A 85 -3.91 0.86 -5.06
CA ALA A 85 -4.63 1.95 -4.42
C ALA A 85 -4.41 1.97 -2.90
N TYR A 86 -4.35 0.79 -2.28
CA TYR A 86 -4.45 0.65 -0.83
C TYR A 86 -3.26 -0.06 -0.17
N GLY A 87 -2.31 -0.56 -0.95
CA GLY A 87 -1.21 -1.38 -0.45
C GLY A 87 -1.64 -2.80 -0.06
N PRO A 88 -0.68 -3.65 0.34
CA PRO A 88 -0.97 -5.01 0.78
C PRO A 88 -1.67 -5.02 2.15
N GLY A 89 -2.62 -5.94 2.36
CA GLY A 89 -3.31 -6.08 3.64
C GLY A 89 -4.68 -6.74 3.55
N VAL A 90 -5.46 -6.64 4.64
CA VAL A 90 -6.83 -7.16 4.70
C VAL A 90 -7.72 -6.39 3.73
N HIS A 91 -8.29 -7.14 2.79
CA HIS A 91 -9.24 -6.67 1.81
C HIS A 91 -10.66 -6.69 2.38
N HIS A 92 -11.09 -7.86 2.84
CA HIS A 92 -12.37 -8.02 3.52
C HIS A 92 -12.32 -9.03 4.66
N VAL A 93 -13.35 -8.94 5.51
CA VAL A 93 -13.67 -9.92 6.56
C VAL A 93 -15.12 -10.32 6.38
N ALA A 94 -15.38 -11.62 6.36
CA ALA A 94 -16.69 -12.20 6.16
C ALA A 94 -17.30 -12.71 7.46
N TYR A 95 -18.55 -12.34 7.70
CA TYR A 95 -19.34 -12.79 8.84
C TYR A 95 -20.57 -13.54 8.38
N GLU A 96 -20.80 -14.69 9.02
CA GLU A 96 -22.00 -15.48 8.75
C GLU A 96 -23.27 -14.74 9.21
N VAL A 97 -24.36 -14.93 8.48
CA VAL A 97 -25.71 -14.49 8.84
C VAL A 97 -26.72 -15.58 8.52
N ASP A 98 -27.72 -15.74 9.38
CA ASP A 98 -28.78 -16.73 9.19
C ASP A 98 -29.75 -16.36 8.05
N ASP A 99 -29.98 -15.06 7.84
CA ASP A 99 -30.84 -14.51 6.79
C ASP A 99 -30.19 -13.24 6.21
N ILE A 100 -29.55 -13.39 5.07
CA ILE A 100 -28.81 -12.33 4.39
C ILE A 100 -29.73 -11.25 3.81
N GLU A 101 -30.99 -11.56 3.49
CA GLU A 101 -31.95 -10.56 3.00
C GLU A 101 -32.41 -9.66 4.13
N ALA A 102 -32.69 -10.25 5.30
CA ALA A 102 -33.00 -9.49 6.50
C ALA A 102 -31.81 -8.62 6.92
N ALA A 103 -30.59 -9.17 6.85
CA ALA A 103 -29.37 -8.43 7.13
C ALA A 103 -29.16 -7.26 6.14
N LEU A 104 -29.35 -7.50 4.84
CA LEU A 104 -29.25 -6.47 3.81
C LEU A 104 -30.30 -5.37 3.97
N ALA A 105 -31.55 -5.75 4.25
CA ALA A 105 -32.62 -4.79 4.55
C ALA A 105 -32.28 -3.95 5.78
N PHE A 106 -31.73 -4.56 6.83
CA PHE A 106 -31.26 -3.85 8.01
C PHE A 106 -30.15 -2.85 7.65
N MET A 107 -29.12 -3.27 6.91
CA MET A 107 -28.01 -2.39 6.49
C MET A 107 -28.51 -1.18 5.69
N ARG A 108 -29.41 -1.42 4.73
CA ARG A 108 -30.05 -0.35 3.95
C ARG A 108 -30.85 0.62 4.80
N SER A 109 -31.60 0.11 5.79
CA SER A 109 -32.36 0.95 6.72
C SER A 109 -31.47 1.87 7.57
N ARG A 110 -30.18 1.51 7.72
CA ARG A 110 -29.16 2.30 8.42
C ARG A 110 -28.32 3.19 7.50
N GLY A 111 -28.61 3.20 6.20
CA GLY A 111 -27.86 3.97 5.21
C GLY A 111 -26.49 3.42 4.86
N VAL A 112 -26.18 2.17 5.26
CA VAL A 112 -24.94 1.49 4.88
C VAL A 112 -25.05 1.08 3.40
N LYS A 113 -24.07 1.46 2.58
CA LYS A 113 -24.08 1.07 1.16
C LYS A 113 -23.49 -0.32 0.98
N THR A 114 -23.87 -0.96 -0.11
CA THR A 114 -23.37 -2.26 -0.56
C THR A 114 -22.70 -2.11 -1.92
N THR A 115 -21.90 -3.10 -2.33
CA THR A 115 -21.26 -3.10 -3.66
C THR A 115 -22.21 -3.50 -4.78
N SER A 116 -23.28 -4.24 -4.47
CA SER A 116 -24.34 -4.62 -5.39
C SER A 116 -25.73 -4.27 -4.86
N SER A 117 -26.72 -4.20 -5.75
CA SER A 117 -28.13 -4.01 -5.41
C SER A 117 -28.83 -5.31 -5.00
N GLU A 118 -28.22 -6.47 -5.23
CA GLU A 118 -28.81 -7.78 -4.94
C GLU A 118 -27.75 -8.71 -4.35
N VAL A 119 -28.20 -9.65 -3.54
CA VAL A 119 -27.37 -10.72 -2.98
C VAL A 119 -26.95 -11.66 -4.11
N LEU A 120 -25.66 -11.94 -4.21
CA LEU A 120 -25.16 -12.93 -5.15
C LEU A 120 -25.44 -14.33 -4.60
N ARG A 121 -25.94 -15.21 -5.45
CA ARG A 121 -26.33 -16.58 -5.08
C ARG A 121 -25.70 -17.57 -6.04
N ASP A 122 -24.96 -18.52 -5.48
CA ASP A 122 -24.52 -19.68 -6.24
C ASP A 122 -25.70 -20.66 -6.40
N PRO A 123 -26.12 -21.00 -7.63
CA PRO A 123 -27.22 -21.93 -7.85
C PRO A 123 -26.91 -23.36 -7.40
N LEU A 124 -25.64 -23.77 -7.32
CA LEU A 124 -25.24 -25.16 -7.03
C LEU A 124 -25.20 -25.44 -5.53
N THR A 125 -24.41 -24.67 -4.79
CA THR A 125 -24.23 -24.84 -3.33
C THR A 125 -25.25 -24.02 -2.53
N GLY A 126 -25.96 -23.09 -3.17
CA GLY A 126 -26.87 -22.17 -2.50
C GLY A 126 -26.17 -21.10 -1.67
N LEU A 127 -24.84 -21.00 -1.74
CA LEU A 127 -24.06 -19.96 -1.07
C LEU A 127 -24.53 -18.56 -1.46
N ARG A 128 -24.71 -17.68 -0.47
CA ARG A 128 -25.17 -16.31 -0.70
C ARG A 128 -24.24 -15.30 -0.07
N GLN A 129 -23.89 -14.25 -0.82
CA GLN A 129 -22.84 -13.32 -0.45
C GLN A 129 -23.18 -11.89 -0.88
N ILE A 130 -22.78 -10.91 -0.06
CA ILE A 130 -22.80 -9.49 -0.44
C ILE A 130 -21.72 -8.72 0.31
N PHE A 131 -21.04 -7.79 -0.36
CA PHE A 131 -20.13 -6.85 0.30
C PHE A 131 -20.85 -5.57 0.71
N LEU A 132 -20.54 -5.15 1.94
CA LEU A 132 -20.81 -3.82 2.46
C LEU A 132 -19.66 -2.88 2.10
N ASP A 133 -19.98 -1.60 1.94
CA ASP A 133 -18.96 -0.58 1.70
C ASP A 133 -17.94 -0.51 2.85
N ARG A 134 -16.75 0.00 2.51
CA ARG A 134 -15.66 0.18 3.47
C ARG A 134 -15.72 1.47 4.26
N VAL A 135 -16.63 2.40 3.93
CA VAL A 135 -16.68 3.75 4.52
C VAL A 135 -16.91 3.68 6.01
N HIS A 136 -17.74 2.74 6.45
CA HIS A 136 -18.05 2.55 7.87
C HIS A 136 -17.13 1.53 8.57
N GLY A 137 -16.61 0.54 7.85
CA GLY A 137 -15.80 -0.54 8.41
C GLY A 137 -14.28 -0.33 8.36
N GLY A 138 -13.78 0.60 7.55
CA GLY A 138 -12.35 0.76 7.24
C GLY A 138 -11.81 -0.24 6.22
N TYR A 139 -12.45 -1.41 6.11
CA TYR A 139 -12.25 -2.46 5.12
C TYR A 139 -13.62 -2.97 4.63
N PHE A 140 -13.65 -3.77 3.56
CA PHE A 140 -14.91 -4.33 3.08
C PHE A 140 -15.42 -5.40 4.05
N ILE A 141 -16.70 -5.36 4.39
CA ILE A 141 -17.32 -6.44 5.18
C ILE A 141 -18.11 -7.30 4.23
N GLU A 142 -17.95 -8.61 4.30
CA GLU A 142 -18.83 -9.55 3.60
C GLU A 142 -19.87 -10.09 4.58
N LEU A 143 -21.13 -10.12 4.15
CA LEU A 143 -22.15 -10.94 4.77
C LEU A 143 -22.30 -12.20 3.93
N ILE A 144 -22.22 -13.35 4.59
CA ILE A 144 -22.28 -14.66 3.95
C ILE A 144 -23.35 -15.52 4.63
N GLU A 145 -24.22 -16.12 3.84
CA GLU A 145 -25.19 -17.12 4.30
C GLU A 145 -24.84 -18.45 3.62
N ARG A 146 -24.37 -19.40 4.42
CA ARG A 146 -24.02 -20.75 3.97
C ARG A 146 -25.22 -21.68 4.06
N THR A 147 -25.27 -22.66 3.17
CA THR A 147 -26.20 -23.79 3.28
C THR A 147 -25.42 -25.07 3.61
N SER A 148 -26.12 -26.15 3.94
CA SER A 148 -25.49 -27.46 4.17
C SER A 148 -24.77 -28.05 2.94
N ALA A 149 -24.91 -27.45 1.76
CA ALA A 149 -24.17 -27.83 0.55
C ALA A 149 -22.96 -26.91 0.27
N ALA A 150 -22.73 -25.91 1.10
CA ALA A 150 -21.68 -24.90 0.98
C ALA A 150 -20.79 -24.90 2.23
N ASP A 151 -20.09 -26.02 2.49
CA ASP A 151 -19.18 -26.18 3.63
C ASP A 151 -18.14 -25.05 3.68
N SER A 152 -17.62 -24.77 4.88
CA SER A 152 -16.66 -23.68 5.06
C SER A 152 -15.39 -23.84 4.21
N GLY A 153 -14.86 -22.72 3.76
CA GLY A 153 -13.73 -22.67 2.83
C GLY A 153 -14.06 -23.10 1.39
N THR A 154 -15.31 -23.45 1.10
CA THR A 154 -15.79 -23.65 -0.26
C THR A 154 -16.25 -22.33 -0.85
N PHE A 155 -15.62 -21.97 -1.96
CA PHE A 155 -15.94 -20.82 -2.80
C PHE A 155 -16.08 -21.32 -4.23
N VAL A 156 -17.01 -20.73 -4.98
CA VAL A 156 -17.27 -21.08 -6.38
C VAL A 156 -16.74 -19.96 -7.29
N ASP A 157 -16.01 -20.35 -8.34
CA ASP A 157 -15.30 -19.44 -9.25
C ASP A 157 -16.22 -18.34 -9.81
N GLU A 158 -17.43 -18.68 -10.21
CA GLU A 158 -18.41 -17.73 -10.75
C GLU A 158 -18.86 -16.71 -9.70
N ASN A 159 -19.10 -17.13 -8.47
CA ASN A 159 -19.46 -16.23 -7.36
C ASN A 159 -18.31 -15.28 -7.02
N MET A 160 -17.08 -15.79 -6.95
CA MET A 160 -15.89 -14.97 -6.68
C MET A 160 -15.67 -13.93 -7.78
N ALA A 161 -15.79 -14.33 -9.05
CA ALA A 161 -15.68 -13.41 -10.19
C ALA A 161 -16.79 -12.35 -10.16
N ALA A 162 -18.03 -12.74 -9.91
CA ALA A 162 -19.16 -11.82 -9.80
C ALA A 162 -18.98 -10.83 -8.64
N LEU A 163 -18.60 -11.31 -7.44
CA LEU A 163 -18.32 -10.48 -6.27
C LEU A 163 -17.23 -9.46 -6.57
N ALA A 164 -16.13 -9.90 -7.19
CA ALA A 164 -15.04 -9.02 -7.61
C ALA A 164 -15.56 -7.89 -8.52
N GLN A 165 -16.38 -8.21 -9.53
CA GLN A 165 -16.94 -7.21 -10.44
C GLN A 165 -17.80 -6.15 -9.75
N THR A 166 -18.51 -6.49 -8.68
CA THR A 166 -19.31 -5.51 -7.90
C THR A 166 -18.44 -4.40 -7.29
N MET A 167 -17.15 -4.67 -7.09
CA MET A 167 -16.21 -3.73 -6.48
C MET A 167 -15.62 -2.73 -7.48
N THR A 168 -15.82 -2.93 -8.79
CA THR A 168 -15.22 -2.10 -9.85
C THR A 168 -15.51 -0.61 -9.65
N SER A 169 -16.75 -0.27 -9.30
CA SER A 169 -17.17 1.12 -9.06
C SER A 169 -16.42 1.80 -7.91
N TYR A 170 -15.95 1.06 -6.90
CA TYR A 170 -15.17 1.62 -5.79
C TYR A 170 -13.75 1.98 -6.22
N LEU A 171 -13.16 1.17 -7.10
CA LEU A 171 -11.84 1.47 -7.66
C LEU A 171 -11.92 2.60 -8.69
N GLU A 172 -13.04 2.74 -9.41
CA GLU A 172 -13.29 3.87 -10.32
C GLU A 172 -13.58 5.17 -9.57
N GLN A 173 -14.24 5.12 -8.41
CA GLN A 173 -14.45 6.29 -7.54
C GLN A 173 -13.16 6.78 -6.88
N ASP A 174 -12.26 5.87 -6.51
CA ASP A 174 -10.95 6.24 -5.95
C ASP A 174 -9.94 6.65 -7.05
N GLN A 175 -10.17 6.26 -8.31
CA GLN A 175 -9.45 6.79 -9.49
C GLN A 175 -9.74 8.29 -9.77
N GLY A 176 -10.70 8.89 -9.06
CA GLY A 176 -10.99 10.32 -9.09
C GLY A 176 -10.36 11.12 -7.94
N ARG A 177 -9.77 10.47 -6.93
CA ARG A 177 -8.81 11.17 -6.07
C ARG A 177 -7.54 11.30 -6.90
N GLU A 178 -7.30 12.50 -7.44
CA GLU A 178 -5.95 12.87 -7.83
C GLU A 178 -5.06 12.51 -6.65
N GLU A 179 -4.20 11.50 -6.80
CA GLU A 179 -3.05 11.37 -5.92
C GLU A 179 -2.42 12.76 -5.92
N PRO A 180 -2.25 13.39 -4.73
CA PRO A 180 -1.60 14.69 -4.70
C PRO A 180 -0.30 14.54 -5.48
N PRO A 181 -0.06 15.39 -6.48
CA PRO A 181 1.04 15.20 -7.41
C PRO A 181 2.31 14.99 -6.60
N MET A 182 3.02 13.88 -6.87
CA MET A 182 4.23 13.56 -6.14
C MET A 182 5.15 14.79 -6.17
N PRO A 183 5.66 15.23 -5.00
CA PRO A 183 6.49 16.42 -4.91
C PRO A 183 7.61 16.38 -5.95
N GLU A 184 7.66 17.38 -6.81
CA GLU A 184 8.66 17.48 -7.85
C GLU A 184 9.15 18.91 -8.05
N VAL A 185 10.35 19.03 -8.60
CA VAL A 185 10.97 20.31 -8.91
C VAL A 185 11.80 20.23 -10.18
N CYS A 186 11.76 21.28 -11.01
CA CYS A 186 12.69 21.45 -12.12
C CYS A 186 13.84 22.36 -11.70
N ILE A 187 15.06 21.85 -11.84
CA ILE A 187 16.31 22.50 -11.47
C ILE A 187 17.04 22.91 -12.75
N ALA A 188 17.43 24.18 -12.86
CA ALA A 188 18.16 24.75 -14.00
C ALA A 188 19.64 24.31 -14.07
N ARG A 189 19.89 23.01 -13.93
CA ARG A 189 21.21 22.37 -13.98
C ARG A 189 21.13 21.07 -14.78
N PRO A 190 22.20 20.66 -15.48
CA PRO A 190 22.25 19.37 -16.15
C PRO A 190 22.14 18.20 -15.16
N ARG A 191 21.52 17.09 -15.59
CA ARG A 191 21.32 15.89 -14.75
C ARG A 191 22.58 15.45 -14.02
N ALA A 192 23.72 15.40 -14.72
CA ALA A 192 24.99 14.99 -14.13
C ALA A 192 25.41 15.84 -12.92
N ALA A 193 25.13 17.15 -12.95
CA ALA A 193 25.43 18.04 -11.83
C ALA A 193 24.48 17.80 -10.64
N VAL A 194 23.19 17.59 -10.92
CA VAL A 194 22.19 17.28 -9.89
C VAL A 194 22.49 15.94 -9.23
N VAL A 195 22.74 14.90 -10.03
CA VAL A 195 23.10 13.55 -9.55
C VAL A 195 24.39 13.59 -8.74
N GLY A 196 25.45 14.23 -9.25
CA GLY A 196 26.72 14.34 -8.53
C GLY A 196 26.58 15.02 -7.17
N PHE A 197 25.73 16.03 -7.07
CA PHE A 197 25.43 16.71 -5.80
C PHE A 197 24.64 15.81 -4.83
N MET A 198 23.66 15.07 -5.35
CA MET A 198 22.79 14.19 -4.55
C MET A 198 23.50 12.92 -4.06
N LEU A 199 24.48 12.41 -4.81
CA LEU A 199 25.28 11.24 -4.44
C LEU A 199 26.31 11.52 -3.35
N ASP A 200 26.63 12.79 -3.09
CA ASP A 200 27.50 13.17 -1.98
C ASP A 200 26.66 13.40 -0.70
N PRO A 201 26.76 12.49 0.29
CA PRO A 201 25.96 12.56 1.52
C PRO A 201 26.24 13.82 2.34
N PHE A 202 27.39 14.47 2.17
CA PHE A 202 27.73 15.68 2.93
C PHE A 202 26.99 16.92 2.43
N ASN A 203 26.27 16.82 1.30
CA ASN A 203 25.36 17.88 0.88
C ASN A 203 23.96 17.77 1.52
N LEU A 204 23.58 16.61 2.09
CA LEU A 204 22.28 16.45 2.78
C LEU A 204 22.01 17.51 3.86
N PRO A 205 22.96 17.84 4.77
CA PRO A 205 22.74 18.89 5.76
C PRO A 205 22.39 20.26 5.15
N ALA A 206 22.77 20.51 3.90
CA ALA A 206 22.48 21.78 3.24
C ALA A 206 21.00 21.92 2.85
N TRP A 207 20.28 20.82 2.55
CA TRP A 207 18.89 20.89 2.06
C TRP A 207 17.84 20.07 2.81
N THR A 208 18.25 19.07 3.60
CA THR A 208 17.34 18.20 4.37
C THR A 208 17.44 18.42 5.87
N ALA A 209 18.23 19.38 6.35
CA ALA A 209 18.50 19.57 7.78
C ALA A 209 19.12 18.36 8.51
N HIS A 210 19.65 17.35 7.80
CA HIS A 210 20.31 16.19 8.40
C HIS A 210 21.69 16.51 8.97
N ARG A 211 21.74 17.23 10.10
CA ARG A 211 23.00 17.73 10.70
C ARG A 211 23.85 16.63 11.36
N THR A 212 23.36 15.41 11.39
CA THR A 212 23.96 14.26 12.08
C THR A 212 24.71 13.31 11.15
N ILE A 213 24.75 13.59 9.85
CA ILE A 213 25.54 12.80 8.89
C ILE A 213 27.05 12.96 9.15
N ARG A 214 27.76 11.85 9.31
CA ARG A 214 29.21 11.79 9.61
C ARG A 214 29.87 10.67 8.81
N SER A 215 31.19 10.77 8.61
CA SER A 215 32.01 9.61 8.23
C SER A 215 32.63 9.01 9.48
N ILE A 216 32.36 7.74 9.76
CA ILE A 216 32.94 6.98 10.88
C ILE A 216 33.47 5.66 10.33
N GLY A 217 34.78 5.43 10.47
CA GLY A 217 35.42 4.18 10.01
C GLY A 217 35.29 3.91 8.51
N GLY A 218 35.25 4.96 7.68
CA GLY A 218 35.08 4.85 6.22
C GLY A 218 33.64 4.61 5.76
N ARG A 219 32.67 4.57 6.68
CA ARG A 219 31.24 4.48 6.39
C ARG A 219 30.56 5.82 6.65
N VAL A 220 29.52 6.11 5.87
CA VAL A 220 28.66 7.25 6.11
C VAL A 220 27.54 6.81 7.03
N VAL A 221 27.33 7.54 8.11
CA VAL A 221 26.35 7.23 9.13
C VAL A 221 25.56 8.47 9.52
N GLU A 222 24.30 8.27 9.87
CA GLU A 222 23.51 9.23 10.61
C GLU A 222 23.61 8.93 12.11
N VAL A 223 24.22 9.87 12.85
CA VAL A 223 24.40 9.73 14.30
C VAL A 223 23.08 10.00 15.02
N ARG A 224 22.55 9.00 15.73
CA ARG A 224 21.31 9.12 16.51
C ARG A 224 21.56 8.75 17.97
N MET A 225 20.75 9.29 18.90
CA MET A 225 20.83 8.96 20.33
C MET A 225 20.62 7.47 20.60
N SER A 226 19.82 6.80 19.78
CA SER A 226 19.50 5.38 19.88
C SER A 226 20.57 4.47 19.25
N GLY A 227 21.67 5.01 18.72
CA GLY A 227 22.71 4.30 17.97
C GLY A 227 22.75 4.71 16.50
N ASP A 228 23.95 4.69 15.93
CA ASP A 228 24.24 5.13 14.55
C ASP A 228 23.52 4.27 13.51
N VAL A 229 23.02 4.93 12.46
CA VAL A 229 22.34 4.31 11.33
C VAL A 229 23.22 4.46 10.09
N ALA A 230 23.53 3.36 9.39
CA ALA A 230 24.33 3.43 8.18
C ALA A 230 23.53 4.08 7.06
N LEU A 231 24.15 4.95 6.27
CA LEU A 231 23.55 5.60 5.12
C LEU A 231 24.35 5.25 3.87
N GLU A 232 23.67 4.69 2.88
CA GLU A 232 24.18 4.49 1.53
C GLU A 232 23.38 5.33 0.54
N ILE A 233 24.07 5.97 -0.40
CA ILE A 233 23.43 6.73 -1.48
C ILE A 233 24.00 6.22 -2.80
N SER A 234 23.12 5.78 -3.71
CA SER A 234 23.53 5.21 -4.99
C SER A 234 22.53 5.50 -6.10
N GLU A 235 23.00 5.53 -7.35
CA GLU A 235 22.12 5.46 -8.52
C GLU A 235 21.63 4.02 -8.71
N HIS A 236 20.34 3.85 -8.95
CA HIS A 236 19.78 2.52 -9.20
C HIS A 236 20.07 2.06 -10.64
N PRO A 237 20.64 0.85 -10.83
CA PRO A 237 20.96 0.35 -12.16
C PRO A 237 19.72 0.28 -13.07
N GLY A 238 19.85 0.82 -14.29
CA GLY A 238 18.79 0.72 -15.31
C GLY A 238 17.61 1.70 -15.16
N THR A 239 17.61 2.56 -14.14
CA THR A 239 16.56 3.56 -13.90
C THR A 239 17.18 4.93 -13.61
N PRO A 240 16.50 6.06 -13.87
CA PRO A 240 17.01 7.39 -13.54
C PRO A 240 16.88 7.74 -12.05
N GLU A 241 16.94 6.76 -11.15
CA GLU A 241 16.66 6.94 -9.72
C GLU A 241 17.94 7.05 -8.87
N ILE A 242 17.88 7.85 -7.81
CA ILE A 242 18.83 7.85 -6.71
C ILE A 242 18.14 7.29 -5.47
N HIS A 243 18.78 6.34 -4.82
CA HIS A 243 18.30 5.67 -3.62
C HIS A 243 19.12 6.14 -2.42
N PHE A 244 18.43 6.60 -1.39
CA PHE A 244 19.01 6.87 -0.07
C PHE A 244 18.53 5.75 0.85
N VAL A 245 19.46 4.94 1.34
CA VAL A 245 19.17 3.73 2.13
C VAL A 245 19.75 3.89 3.51
N TRP A 246 18.88 3.99 4.51
CA TRP A 246 19.24 3.93 5.92
C TRP A 246 19.09 2.49 6.41
N SER A 247 20.15 1.91 6.96
CA SER A 247 20.15 0.52 7.42
C SER A 247 20.64 0.38 8.86
N ARG A 248 19.99 -0.52 9.60
CA ARG A 248 20.33 -0.91 10.98
C ARG A 248 19.95 -2.38 11.18
N ALA A 249 20.58 -3.07 12.12
CA ALA A 249 20.26 -4.46 12.47
C ALA A 249 18.74 -4.63 12.71
N GLY A 250 18.03 -5.21 11.73
CA GLY A 250 16.58 -5.39 11.76
C GLY A 250 15.80 -4.81 10.57
N GLY A 251 16.41 -4.00 9.68
CA GLY A 251 15.73 -3.54 8.46
C GLY A 251 16.46 -2.46 7.67
N GLU A 252 15.82 -2.05 6.57
CA GLU A 252 16.23 -0.93 5.73
C GLU A 252 15.06 0.04 5.52
N PHE A 253 15.35 1.33 5.53
CA PHE A 253 14.44 2.37 5.07
C PHE A 253 15.02 3.02 3.81
N ARG A 254 14.19 3.15 2.77
CA ARG A 254 14.63 3.63 1.45
C ARG A 254 13.80 4.81 1.00
N VAL A 255 14.48 5.90 0.66
CA VAL A 255 13.91 7.04 -0.07
C VAL A 255 14.39 6.96 -1.52
N ARG A 256 13.47 7.07 -2.47
CA ARG A 256 13.77 7.03 -3.90
C ARG A 256 13.44 8.38 -4.53
N LEU A 257 14.38 8.93 -5.27
CA LEU A 257 14.20 10.17 -6.05
C LEU A 257 14.44 9.88 -7.52
N ALA A 258 13.44 10.10 -8.37
CA ALA A 258 13.61 10.08 -9.82
C ALA A 258 14.30 11.37 -10.27
N VAL A 259 15.42 11.26 -10.98
CA VAL A 259 16.24 12.37 -11.45
C VAL A 259 16.38 12.29 -12.96
N GLU A 260 15.52 13.00 -13.68
CA GLU A 260 15.32 12.87 -15.12
C GLU A 260 15.69 14.16 -15.85
N LYS A 261 16.01 14.07 -17.15
CA LYS A 261 16.10 15.28 -17.98
C LYS A 261 14.70 15.88 -18.11
N ALA A 262 14.55 17.18 -17.86
CA ALA A 262 13.29 17.86 -18.09
C ALA A 262 13.05 18.09 -19.60
N LEU A 263 11.81 18.40 -19.97
CA LEU A 263 11.43 18.69 -21.37
C LEU A 263 12.12 19.95 -21.91
N ARG A 264 12.47 20.90 -21.03
CA ARG A 264 13.26 22.09 -21.39
C ARG A 264 14.74 21.74 -21.43
N SER A 265 15.44 22.22 -22.45
CA SER A 265 16.87 21.91 -22.63
C SER A 265 17.71 22.39 -21.45
N GLY A 266 18.49 21.48 -20.86
CA GLY A 266 19.45 21.80 -19.79
C GLY A 266 18.87 21.78 -18.37
N GLU A 267 17.57 21.58 -18.20
CA GLU A 267 16.92 21.41 -16.89
C GLU A 267 16.85 19.92 -16.47
N THR A 268 16.80 19.68 -15.16
CA THR A 268 16.61 18.34 -14.57
C THR A 268 15.36 18.35 -13.70
N ARG A 269 14.47 17.37 -13.91
CA ARG A 269 13.33 17.12 -13.05
C ARG A 269 13.74 16.16 -11.93
N VAL A 270 13.51 16.56 -10.69
CA VAL A 270 13.67 15.71 -9.49
C VAL A 270 12.30 15.48 -8.88
N ARG A 271 11.90 14.22 -8.70
CA ARG A 271 10.61 13.83 -8.13
C ARG A 271 10.79 12.82 -7.01
N ALA A 272 10.15 13.05 -5.87
CA ALA A 272 10.14 12.10 -4.77
C ALA A 272 9.17 10.96 -5.04
N LEU A 273 9.66 9.72 -5.00
CA LEU A 273 8.85 8.51 -5.20
C LEU A 273 8.49 7.92 -3.83
N ILE A 274 7.37 8.36 -3.28
CA ILE A 274 6.92 7.96 -1.94
C ILE A 274 5.79 6.93 -2.10
N PRO A 275 6.02 5.64 -1.80
CA PRO A 275 4.93 4.66 -1.82
C PRO A 275 3.96 4.91 -0.66
N HIS A 276 2.67 4.70 -0.90
CA HIS A 276 1.52 4.74 0.02
C HIS A 276 1.78 5.38 1.41
N LEU A 277 1.56 6.69 1.51
CA LEU A 277 1.50 7.37 2.81
C LEU A 277 0.12 7.18 3.45
N PRO A 278 0.03 6.79 4.74
CA PRO A 278 -1.22 6.80 5.47
C PRO A 278 -1.88 8.19 5.39
N PRO A 279 -3.20 8.30 5.13
CA PRO A 279 -3.87 9.59 4.92
C PRO A 279 -3.63 10.61 6.04
N GLU A 280 -3.55 10.15 7.28
CA GLU A 280 -3.31 10.98 8.47
C GLU A 280 -1.93 11.65 8.49
N ARG A 281 -0.94 11.07 7.79
CA ARG A 281 0.44 11.58 7.74
C ARG A 281 0.79 12.19 6.38
N ALA A 282 0.03 11.88 5.35
CA ALA A 282 0.31 12.25 3.96
C ALA A 282 0.56 13.76 3.80
N ALA A 283 -0.39 14.61 4.24
CA ALA A 283 -0.28 16.06 4.04
C ALA A 283 0.97 16.67 4.69
N ARG A 284 1.30 16.24 5.91
CA ARG A 284 2.48 16.73 6.63
C ARG A 284 3.78 16.28 5.96
N THR A 285 3.90 14.99 5.64
CA THR A 285 5.10 14.43 5.04
C THR A 285 5.35 15.01 3.64
N LEU A 286 4.29 15.15 2.83
CA LEU A 286 4.38 15.74 1.49
C LEU A 286 4.84 17.20 1.56
N GLY A 287 4.28 18.03 2.44
CA GLY A 287 4.69 19.43 2.58
C GLY A 287 6.15 19.61 3.03
N VAL A 288 6.68 18.68 3.84
CA VAL A 288 8.09 18.66 4.21
C VAL A 288 8.97 18.33 3.00
N ILE A 289 8.60 17.30 2.23
CA ILE A 289 9.36 16.89 1.05
C ILE A 289 9.34 17.97 -0.04
N GLU A 290 8.21 18.62 -0.26
CA GLU A 290 8.11 19.80 -1.13
C GLU A 290 9.08 20.90 -0.68
N THR A 291 9.17 21.13 0.64
CA THR A 291 10.11 22.10 1.21
C THR A 291 11.56 21.70 0.95
N GLU A 292 11.93 20.43 1.17
CA GLU A 292 13.28 19.92 0.89
C GLU A 292 13.66 20.05 -0.59
N LEU A 293 12.76 19.70 -1.50
CA LEU A 293 12.98 19.82 -2.94
C LEU A 293 13.12 21.29 -3.38
N ALA A 294 12.36 22.20 -2.78
CA ALA A 294 12.52 23.64 -3.04
C ALA A 294 13.89 24.15 -2.58
N VAL A 295 14.37 23.72 -1.40
CA VAL A 295 15.70 24.09 -0.88
C VAL A 295 16.80 23.48 -1.75
N LEU A 296 16.66 22.22 -2.16
CA LEU A 296 17.57 21.54 -3.09
C LEU A 296 17.71 22.30 -4.41
N LYS A 297 16.60 22.72 -5.00
CA LYS A 297 16.59 23.54 -6.22
C LYS A 297 17.40 24.81 -6.03
N ARG A 298 17.06 25.61 -5.00
CA ARG A 298 17.68 26.91 -4.75
C ARG A 298 19.19 26.79 -4.53
N LEU A 299 19.64 25.77 -3.79
CA LEU A 299 21.06 25.46 -3.64
C LEU A 299 21.75 25.17 -4.97
N LEU A 300 21.17 24.27 -5.77
CA LEU A 300 21.75 23.88 -7.05
C LEU A 300 21.73 24.99 -8.11
N GLU A 301 20.81 25.94 -7.97
CA GLU A 301 20.73 27.17 -8.78
C GLU A 301 21.60 28.31 -8.23
N GLY A 302 22.29 28.11 -7.10
CA GLY A 302 23.28 29.03 -6.56
C GLY A 302 22.69 30.16 -5.70
N GLU A 303 21.49 29.99 -5.15
CA GLU A 303 20.92 30.96 -4.21
C GLU A 303 21.69 30.94 -2.88
N PRO A 304 22.11 32.10 -2.34
CA PRO A 304 22.91 32.18 -1.12
C PRO A 304 22.12 31.79 0.14
N GLU A 305 20.81 32.01 0.14
CA GLU A 305 19.90 31.67 1.23
C GLU A 305 18.79 30.73 0.74
N PRO A 306 19.08 29.44 0.55
CA PRO A 306 18.18 28.52 -0.13
C PRO A 306 16.93 28.15 0.69
N ALA A 307 16.96 28.40 2.00
CA ALA A 307 15.87 28.11 2.93
C ALA A 307 15.61 29.30 3.85
N THR A 308 14.35 29.73 3.95
CA THR A 308 13.92 30.75 4.91
C THR A 308 14.04 30.23 6.36
N PRO A 309 14.07 31.12 7.37
CA PRO A 309 14.05 30.70 8.77
C PRO A 309 12.88 29.77 9.12
N GLN A 310 11.70 30.02 8.54
CA GLN A 310 10.51 29.18 8.75
C GLN A 310 10.68 27.79 8.13
N GLN A 311 11.22 27.71 6.90
CA GLN A 311 11.49 26.42 6.25
C GLN A 311 12.54 25.63 7.04
N ARG A 312 13.61 26.28 7.51
CA ARG A 312 14.61 25.63 8.37
C ARG A 312 14.01 25.08 9.66
N ALA A 313 13.19 25.87 10.36
CA ALA A 313 12.53 25.44 11.57
C ALA A 313 11.59 24.25 11.33
N LEU A 314 10.86 24.24 10.21
CA LEU A 314 9.99 23.13 9.80
C LEU A 314 10.80 21.84 9.58
N LEU A 315 11.87 21.91 8.77
CA LEU A 315 12.73 20.78 8.47
C LEU A 315 13.44 20.26 9.72
N ASP A 316 14.01 21.17 10.53
CA ASP A 316 14.67 20.83 11.80
C ASP A 316 13.70 20.10 12.75
N ALA A 317 12.47 20.60 12.91
CA ALA A 317 11.47 19.97 13.77
C ALA A 317 11.03 18.58 13.28
N TYR A 318 10.84 18.43 11.96
CA TYR A 318 10.46 17.15 11.36
C TYR A 318 11.55 16.09 11.54
N HIS A 319 12.80 16.43 11.22
CA HIS A 319 13.92 15.50 11.34
C HIS A 319 14.28 15.19 12.79
N LEU A 320 14.18 16.16 13.69
CA LEU A 320 14.37 15.92 15.12
C LEU A 320 13.35 14.90 15.66
N GLU A 321 12.09 14.98 15.23
CA GLU A 321 11.09 13.98 15.60
C GLU A 321 11.48 12.58 15.09
N ILE A 322 11.95 12.47 13.84
CA ILE A 322 12.43 11.20 13.27
C ILE A 322 13.59 10.65 14.09
N TYR A 323 14.55 11.49 14.48
CA TYR A 323 15.74 11.09 15.25
C TYR A 323 15.43 10.58 16.66
N GLN A 324 14.27 10.96 17.21
CA GLN A 324 13.83 10.51 18.53
C GLN A 324 13.09 9.17 18.50
N ARG A 325 12.72 8.65 17.32
CA ARG A 325 11.98 7.39 17.22
C ARG A 325 12.90 6.20 17.55
N PRO A 326 12.45 5.22 18.34
CA PRO A 326 13.24 4.05 18.72
C PRO A 326 13.47 3.02 17.58
N GLY A 327 13.22 3.38 16.32
CA GLY A 327 13.30 2.50 15.14
C GLY A 327 13.98 3.18 13.93
N LEU A 328 13.98 2.46 12.80
CA LEU A 328 14.29 3.04 11.48
C LEU A 328 13.13 3.91 11.00
#